data_AF-A0AA36I988-F1
#
_entry.id   AF-A0AA36I988-F1
#
_cell.length_a   1.000
_cell.length_b   1.000
_cell.length_c   1.000
_cell.angle_alpha   90.00
_cell.angle_beta   90.00
_cell.angle_gamma   90.00
#
_symmetry.space_group_name_H-M   'P 1'
#
loop_
_entity.id
_entity.type
_entity.pdbx_description
1 polymer ?
#
loop_
_entity_poly.entity_id
_entity_poly.type
_entity_poly.pdbx_seq_one_letter_code
_entity_poly.pdbx_strand_id
1 'polypeptide(L)'
;MAEEDLCRSFVISACALEREAREADQKNDARAAIAKYEGSQALLQQAIDSLPHADRPRWVQRRQEILTRIQHLKSGAPTALVERVPSPTLLESEFRKATAAGPSPGTPQELQARRR
;
A
#
# COMPACT_ATOMS: atom_id res chain seq x y z
N MET A 1 -21.56 6.10 0.67
CA MET A 1 -20.95 4.78 0.37
C MET A 1 -20.09 4.82 -0.89
N ALA A 2 -20.55 5.35 -2.04
CA ALA A 2 -19.75 5.34 -3.28
C ALA A 2 -18.39 6.06 -3.21
N GLU A 3 -18.29 7.19 -2.52
CA GLU A 3 -17.05 7.98 -2.50
C GLU A 3 -15.98 7.39 -1.57
N GLU A 4 -16.37 6.78 -0.45
CA GLU A 4 -15.44 6.09 0.45
C GLU A 4 -14.84 4.84 -0.22
N ASP A 5 -15.67 4.11 -0.96
CA ASP A 5 -15.23 2.95 -1.75
C ASP A 5 -14.27 3.38 -2.87
N LEU A 6 -14.56 4.50 -3.55
CA LEU A 6 -13.66 5.07 -4.55
C LEU A 6 -12.33 5.50 -3.94
N CYS A 7 -12.36 6.23 -2.82
CA CYS A 7 -11.16 6.63 -2.07
C CYS A 7 -10.31 5.42 -1.70
N ARG A 8 -10.93 4.36 -1.15
CA ARG A 8 -10.25 3.09 -0.84
C ARG A 8 -9.64 2.44 -2.09
N SER A 9 -10.36 2.44 -3.21
CA SER A 9 -9.86 1.85 -4.46
C SER A 9 -8.60 2.56 -4.97
N PHE A 10 -8.53 3.89 -4.84
CA PHE A 10 -7.34 4.67 -5.19
C PHE A 10 -6.16 4.30 -4.30
N VAL A 11 -6.37 4.22 -2.98
CA VAL A 11 -5.30 3.87 -2.03
C VAL A 11 -4.78 2.46 -2.28
N ILE A 12 -5.66 1.48 -2.51
CA ILE A 12 -5.26 0.09 -2.81
C ILE A 12 -4.42 0.04 -4.09
N SER A 13 -4.89 0.71 -5.14
CA SER A 13 -4.19 0.76 -6.42
C SER A 13 -2.85 1.48 -6.31
N ALA A 14 -2.78 2.56 -5.51
CA ALA A 14 -1.54 3.27 -5.24
C ALA A 14 -0.50 2.37 -4.54
N CYS A 15 -0.92 1.57 -3.57
CA CYS A 15 -0.05 0.62 -2.86
C CYS A 15 0.49 -0.48 -3.78
N ALA A 16 -0.34 -1.01 -4.68
CA ALA A 16 0.10 -2.01 -5.66
C ALA A 16 1.18 -1.44 -6.58
N LEU A 17 0.95 -0.25 -7.15
CA LEU A 17 1.94 0.42 -7.99
C LEU A 17 3.23 0.76 -7.21
N GLU A 18 3.13 1.17 -5.95
CA GLU A 18 4.32 1.45 -5.14
C GLU A 18 5.16 0.19 -4.91
N ARG A 19 4.53 -0.96 -4.67
CA ARG A 19 5.23 -2.24 -4.53
C ARG A 19 6.00 -2.59 -5.80
N GLU A 20 5.33 -2.51 -6.94
CA GLU A 20 5.95 -2.78 -8.24
C GLU A 20 7.07 -1.77 -8.55
N ALA A 21 6.93 -0.52 -8.13
CA ALA A 21 7.97 0.50 -8.26
C ALA A 21 9.22 0.12 -7.46
N ARG A 22 9.06 -0.32 -6.21
CA ARG A 22 10.16 -0.77 -5.35
C ARG A 22 10.87 -2.00 -5.90
N GLU A 23 10.13 -2.95 -6.46
CA GLU A 23 10.72 -4.13 -7.10
C GLU A 23 11.56 -3.76 -8.32
N ALA A 24 11.10 -2.80 -9.15
CA ALA A 24 11.88 -2.29 -10.27
C ALA A 24 13.10 -1.50 -9.79
N ASP A 25 12.94 -0.69 -8.75
CA ASP A 25 14.00 0.10 -8.12
C ASP A 25 15.13 -0.79 -7.57
N GLN A 26 14.78 -1.87 -6.87
CA GLN A 26 15.73 -2.89 -6.38
C GLN A 26 16.48 -3.61 -7.52
N LYS A 27 15.86 -3.72 -8.69
CA LYS A 27 16.48 -4.29 -9.91
C LYS A 27 17.30 -3.26 -10.69
N ASN A 28 17.47 -2.04 -10.17
CA ASN A 28 18.09 -0.89 -10.84
C ASN A 28 17.40 -0.50 -12.17
N ASP A 29 16.14 -0.88 -12.36
CA ASP A 29 15.31 -0.42 -13.48
C ASP A 29 14.66 0.92 -13.12
N ALA A 30 15.45 1.99 -13.16
CA ALA A 30 15.01 3.33 -12.80
C ALA A 30 13.83 3.81 -13.66
N ARG A 31 13.78 3.41 -14.94
CA ARG A 31 12.71 3.82 -15.86
C ARG A 31 11.38 3.20 -15.45
N ALA A 32 11.35 1.89 -15.20
CA ALA A 32 10.14 1.21 -14.74
C ALA A 32 9.74 1.67 -13.33
N ALA A 33 10.70 1.88 -12.44
CA ALA A 33 10.45 2.39 -11.10
C ALA A 33 9.79 3.77 -11.12
N ILE A 34 10.33 4.72 -11.90
CA ILE A 34 9.76 6.07 -12.05
C ILE A 34 8.32 5.99 -12.55
N ALA A 35 8.04 5.22 -13.61
CA ALA A 35 6.70 5.13 -14.18
C ALA A 35 5.67 4.61 -13.15
N LYS A 36 6.04 3.60 -12.36
CA LYS A 36 5.16 3.04 -11.31
C LYS A 36 4.99 3.99 -10.13
N TYR A 37 6.05 4.66 -9.68
CA TYR A 37 5.96 5.68 -8.64
C TYR A 37 5.11 6.88 -9.06
N GLU A 38 5.21 7.32 -10.33
CA GLU A 38 4.38 8.40 -10.88
C GLU A 38 2.89 8.04 -10.89
N GLY A 39 2.55 6.79 -11.21
CA GLY A 39 1.18 6.29 -11.10
C GLY A 39 0.69 6.21 -9.65
N SER A 40 1.53 5.72 -8.73
CA SER A 40 1.20 5.62 -7.31
C SER A 40 0.91 7.00 -6.68
N GLN A 41 1.76 8.00 -6.93
CA GLN A 41 1.53 9.35 -6.38
C GLN A 41 0.29 10.04 -6.95
N ALA A 42 -0.10 9.73 -8.20
CA ALA A 42 -1.29 10.30 -8.83
C ALA A 42 -2.56 9.74 -8.17
N LEU A 43 -2.60 8.45 -7.89
CA LEU A 43 -3.70 7.81 -7.18
C LEU A 43 -3.80 8.29 -5.71
N LEU A 44 -2.66 8.48 -5.03
CA LEU A 44 -2.67 9.10 -3.70
C LEU A 44 -3.22 10.52 -3.74
N GLN A 45 -2.89 11.31 -4.76
CA GLN A 45 -3.46 12.65 -4.94
C GLN A 45 -4.99 12.59 -5.11
N GLN A 46 -5.49 11.66 -5.94
CA GLN A 46 -6.94 11.44 -6.09
C GLN A 46 -7.61 11.03 -4.77
N ALA A 47 -6.97 10.16 -3.98
CA ALA A 47 -7.48 9.80 -2.65
C ALA A 47 -7.51 11.01 -1.70
N ILE A 48 -6.46 11.83 -1.70
CA ILE A 48 -6.35 13.06 -0.88
C ILE A 48 -7.43 14.09 -1.26
N ASP A 49 -7.77 14.19 -2.54
CA ASP A 49 -8.71 15.18 -3.08
C ASP A 49 -10.18 14.71 -2.98
N SER A 50 -10.41 13.40 -2.89
CA SER A 50 -11.77 12.83 -2.89
C SER A 50 -12.60 13.24 -1.66
N LEU A 51 -12.10 12.99 -0.45
CA LEU A 51 -12.86 13.17 0.78
C LEU A 51 -11.94 13.50 1.97
N PRO A 52 -12.45 14.20 3.01
CA PRO A 52 -11.77 14.28 4.30
C PRO A 52 -11.67 12.88 4.93
N HIS A 53 -10.45 12.35 5.03
CA HIS A 53 -10.18 11.06 5.65
C HIS A 53 -9.18 11.20 6.80
N ALA A 54 -9.35 10.41 7.87
CA ALA A 54 -8.46 10.44 9.03
C ALA A 54 -6.99 10.14 8.65
N ASP A 55 -6.77 9.28 7.64
CA ASP A 55 -5.43 8.95 7.12
C ASP A 55 -4.87 9.96 6.11
N ARG A 56 -5.58 11.03 5.77
CA ARG A 56 -5.11 12.03 4.80
C ARG A 56 -3.68 12.54 5.10
N PRO A 57 -3.29 12.87 6.34
CA PRO A 57 -1.91 13.27 6.64
C PRO A 57 -0.87 12.20 6.27
N ARG A 58 -1.21 10.92 6.47
CA ARG A 58 -0.33 9.79 6.12
C ARG A 58 -0.20 9.64 4.61
N TRP A 59 -1.29 9.81 3.86
CA TRP A 59 -1.25 9.76 2.40
C TRP A 59 -0.43 10.91 1.81
N VAL A 60 -0.56 12.11 2.37
CA VAL A 60 0.26 13.27 2.00
C VAL A 60 1.74 13.00 2.25
N GLN A 61 2.08 12.51 3.45
CA GLN A 61 3.46 12.13 3.78
C GLN A 61 3.98 11.09 2.79
N ARG A 62 3.19 10.03 2.53
CA ARG A 62 3.60 8.96 1.63
C ARG A 62 3.81 9.44 0.20
N ARG A 63 2.93 10.31 -0.29
CA ARG A 63 3.08 10.95 -1.59
C ARG A 63 4.38 11.74 -1.68
N GLN A 64 4.74 12.47 -0.63
CA GLN A 64 6.01 13.22 -0.57
C GLN A 64 7.23 12.30 -0.62
N GLU A 65 7.22 11.18 0.10
CA GLU A 65 8.29 10.17 0.04
C GLU A 65 8.48 9.62 -1.38
N ILE A 66 7.37 9.33 -2.07
CA ILE A 66 7.39 8.85 -3.47
C ILE A 66 7.97 9.92 -4.40
N LEU A 67 7.56 11.17 -4.28
CA LEU A 67 8.08 12.28 -5.10
C LEU A 67 9.58 12.48 -4.89
N THR A 68 10.04 12.43 -3.63
CA THR A 68 11.47 12.46 -3.31
C THR A 68 12.20 11.32 -3.99
N ARG A 69 11.65 10.09 -3.96
CA ARG A 69 12.30 8.94 -4.62
C ARG A 69 12.35 9.09 -6.13
N ILE A 70 11.29 9.59 -6.77
CA ILE A 70 11.28 9.89 -8.21
C ILE A 70 12.39 10.88 -8.56
N GLN A 71 12.53 11.95 -7.76
CA GLN A 71 13.58 12.95 -7.98
C GLN A 71 14.98 12.33 -7.87
N HIS A 72 15.21 11.46 -6.88
CA HIS A 72 16.47 10.73 -6.74
C HIS A 72 16.76 9.81 -7.93
N LEU A 73 15.76 9.07 -8.43
CA LEU A 73 15.93 8.20 -9.60
C LEU A 73 16.19 9.01 -10.88
N LYS A 74 15.54 10.17 -11.03
CA LYS A 74 15.73 11.07 -12.18
C LYS A 74 17.10 11.76 -12.18
N SER A 75 17.69 12.02 -11.02
CA SER A 75 19.02 12.64 -10.94
C SER A 75 20.16 11.66 -11.24
N GLY A 76 19.87 10.36 -11.34
CA GLY A 76 20.90 9.33 -11.53
C GLY A 76 21.87 9.22 -10.36
N ALA A 77 21.54 9.81 -9.20
CA ALA A 77 22.35 9.69 -8.01
C ALA A 77 22.40 8.21 -7.60
N PRO A 78 23.58 7.65 -7.33
CA PRO A 78 23.67 6.27 -6.88
C PRO A 78 22.78 6.10 -5.67
N THR A 79 21.94 5.06 -5.69
CA THR A 79 21.11 4.69 -4.55
C THR A 79 22.04 4.28 -3.42
N ALA A 80 22.45 5.24 -2.58
CA ALA A 80 22.85 4.93 -1.23
C ALA A 80 21.59 4.33 -0.60
N LEU A 81 21.54 3.00 -0.56
CA LEU A 81 20.64 2.25 0.30
C LEU A 81 20.92 2.72 1.72
N VAL A 82 20.36 3.86 2.11
CA VAL A 82 20.05 4.09 3.52
C VAL A 82 18.97 3.08 3.76
N GLU A 83 19.40 1.94 4.28
CA GLU A 83 18.61 0.85 4.81
C GLU A 83 17.83 1.38 6.02
N ARG A 84 16.95 2.37 5.80
CA ARG A 84 15.79 2.53 6.64
C ARG A 84 14.93 1.34 6.29
N VAL A 85 15.14 0.26 7.03
CA VAL A 85 14.18 -0.82 7.24
C VAL A 85 12.80 -0.18 7.14
N PRO A 86 12.05 -0.37 6.03
CA PRO A 86 10.70 0.09 6.00
C PRO A 86 10.03 -0.72 7.09
N SER A 87 9.60 -0.05 8.16
CA SER A 87 8.65 -0.64 9.10
C SER A 87 7.61 -1.36 8.26
N PRO A 88 7.33 -2.65 8.55
CA PRO A 88 6.34 -3.40 7.80
C PRO A 88 5.10 -2.53 7.75
N THR A 89 4.72 -2.21 6.52
CA THR A 89 3.64 -1.35 6.08
C THR A 89 2.56 -1.28 7.16
N LEU A 90 2.54 -0.19 7.94
CA LEU A 90 1.46 0.07 8.91
C LEU A 90 0.09 0.13 8.20
N LEU A 91 0.09 0.40 6.88
CA LEU A 91 -1.05 0.27 5.98
C LEU A 91 -1.42 -1.19 5.64
N GLU A 92 -0.49 -2.14 5.54
CA GLU A 92 -0.86 -3.56 5.30
C GLU A 92 -1.29 -4.26 6.58
N SER A 93 -0.74 -3.86 7.73
CA SER A 93 -0.97 -4.53 9.02
C SER A 93 -2.38 -4.32 9.55
N GLU A 94 -3.01 -3.18 9.27
CA GLU A 94 -4.39 -2.88 9.70
C GLU A 94 -5.44 -3.35 8.67
N PHE A 95 -5.09 -3.54 7.39
CA PHE A 95 -6.04 -3.96 6.37
C PHE A 95 -6.34 -5.47 6.36
N ARG A 96 -5.45 -6.32 6.89
CA ARG A 96 -5.81 -7.72 7.20
C ARG A 96 -6.97 -7.83 8.20
N LYS A 97 -7.22 -6.79 9.01
CA LYS A 97 -8.33 -6.78 9.96
C LYS A 97 -9.69 -6.52 9.31
N ALA A 98 -9.73 -5.93 8.11
CA ALA A 98 -10.97 -5.62 7.40
C ALA A 98 -11.53 -6.81 6.58
N THR A 99 -10.69 -7.78 6.21
CA THR A 99 -11.11 -8.97 5.45
C THR A 99 -11.33 -10.22 6.33
N ALA A 100 -11.12 -10.13 7.64
CA ALA A 100 -11.31 -11.21 8.61
C ALA A 100 -12.68 -11.18 9.33
N ALA A 101 -13.68 -10.52 8.75
CA ALA A 101 -15.07 -10.59 9.17
C ALA A 101 -15.91 -11.30 8.10
N GLY A 102 -15.64 -12.58 7.91
CA GLY A 102 -16.43 -13.55 7.13
C GLY A 102 -16.32 -14.91 7.81
N PRO A 103 -17.41 -15.67 7.91
CA PRO A 103 -17.63 -16.64 8.99
C PRO A 103 -16.57 -17.74 9.00
N SER A 104 -16.04 -18.01 10.20
CA SER A 104 -15.19 -19.17 10.48
C SER A 104 -15.78 -20.43 9.84
N PRO A 105 -15.09 -21.09 8.89
CA PRO A 105 -15.43 -22.46 8.55
C PRO A 105 -15.20 -23.32 9.81
N GLY A 106 -16.23 -24.07 10.16
CA GLY A 106 -16.37 -24.77 11.43
C GLY A 106 -15.12 -25.54 11.87
N THR A 107 -14.86 -25.47 13.17
CA THR A 107 -14.01 -26.40 13.91
C THR A 107 -14.53 -27.83 13.71
N PRO A 108 -13.75 -28.76 13.15
CA PRO A 108 -14.07 -30.18 13.20
C PRO A 108 -13.60 -30.73 14.56
N GLN A 109 -14.30 -30.40 15.64
CA GLN A 109 -14.05 -31.06 16.94
C GLN A 109 -15.28 -31.22 17.84
N GLU A 110 -16.48 -31.19 17.27
CA GLU A 110 -17.71 -31.51 18.01
C GLU A 110 -18.42 -32.73 17.41
N LEU A 111 -17.69 -33.83 17.28
CA LEU A 111 -18.28 -35.15 17.00
C LEU A 111 -17.57 -36.26 17.76
N GLN A 112 -17.46 -36.13 19.08
CA GLN A 112 -17.37 -37.29 19.96
C GLN A 112 -18.58 -37.32 20.88
N ALA A 113 -19.61 -37.98 20.34
CA ALA A 113 -20.35 -39.01 21.04
C ALA A 113 -20.89 -38.66 22.44
N ARG A 114 -22.00 -37.90 22.44
CA ARG A 114 -23.19 -38.33 23.17
C ARG A 114 -23.65 -39.70 22.63
N ARG A 115 -22.95 -40.77 23.02
CA ARG A 115 -23.38 -42.17 22.91
C ARG A 115 -22.46 -43.02 23.79
N ARG A 116 -22.71 -42.98 25.10
CA ARG A 116 -22.86 -44.15 25.98
C ARG A 116 -23.25 -43.67 27.36
#